data_AF-A0A7S2LXD6-F1
#
_entry.id   AF-A0A7S2LXD6-F1
#
_cell.length_a   1.000
_cell.length_b   1.000
_cell.length_c   1.000
_cell.angle_alpha   90.00
_cell.angle_beta   90.00
_cell.angle_gamma   90.00
#
_symmetry.space_group_name_H-M   'P 1'
#
loop_
_entity.id
_entity.type
_entity.pdbx_description
1 polymer ?
#
loop_
_entity_poly.entity_id
_entity_poly.type
_entity_poly.pdbx_seq_one_letter_code
_entity_poly.pdbx_strand_id
1 'polypeptide(L)'
;YSMFPTMVLHEVTPGTHGYLESGWCFCELETARLGRQLSEYSLDAVRALGRTPEADGSLASEGDLEGFISTLEAELEQKVFHFPSDSDAVRGIIHAFALKRMVLDAIEGGDTAQLSSVIARLQARQLAQPTLEQPVNRALDTPLHVAVRKGNVVAAKILLDSGANPARRNMRGDVPHQCFMFPRCSRAAR
;
A
#
# COMPACT_ATOMS: atom_id res chain seq x y z
N TYR A 1 4.14 2.81 9.19
CA TYR A 1 5.16 2.14 8.36
C TYR A 1 5.00 2.42 6.86
N SER A 2 3.81 2.43 6.26
CA SER A 2 3.61 2.55 4.79
C SER A 2 4.11 3.81 4.06
N MET A 3 4.63 4.81 4.76
CA MET A 3 4.94 6.13 4.19
C MET A 3 6.40 6.51 4.32
N PHE A 4 7.12 5.84 5.21
CA PHE A 4 8.52 6.15 5.47
C PHE A 4 9.40 5.26 4.59
N PRO A 5 10.54 5.78 4.12
CA PRO A 5 11.51 4.97 3.44
C PRO A 5 11.95 3.80 4.32
N THR A 6 12.05 2.62 3.74
CA THR A 6 12.57 1.43 4.42
C THR A 6 13.91 1.04 3.81
N MET A 7 14.86 0.75 4.70
CA MET A 7 16.20 0.28 4.35
C MET A 7 16.39 -1.13 4.89
N VAL A 8 16.86 -2.03 4.03
CA VAL A 8 17.20 -3.40 4.43
C VAL A 8 18.60 -3.39 5.03
N LEU A 9 18.74 -3.96 6.23
CA LEU A 9 20.04 -4.08 6.90
C LEU A 9 20.65 -5.45 6.60
N HIS A 10 21.89 -5.45 6.11
CA HIS A 10 22.64 -6.68 5.80
C HIS A 10 23.37 -7.25 7.01
N GLU A 11 23.76 -6.40 7.96
CA GLU A 11 24.49 -6.79 9.15
C GLU A 11 23.54 -6.90 10.35
N VAL A 12 23.63 -8.02 11.06
CA VAL A 12 22.89 -8.29 12.29
C VAL A 12 23.85 -8.74 13.38
N THR A 13 23.45 -8.54 14.64
CA THR A 13 24.22 -9.02 15.79
C THR A 13 24.45 -10.53 15.73
N PRO A 14 25.63 -11.04 16.11
CA PRO A 14 25.91 -12.47 16.14
C PRO A 14 24.84 -13.23 16.93
N GLY A 15 24.38 -14.37 16.39
CA GLY A 15 23.31 -15.17 16.98
C GLY A 15 21.88 -14.69 16.66
N THR A 16 21.73 -13.64 15.86
CA THR A 16 20.45 -13.16 15.33
C THR A 16 20.28 -13.60 13.87
N HIS A 17 19.07 -13.99 13.47
CA HIS A 17 18.77 -14.31 12.07
C HIS A 17 18.93 -13.08 11.17
N GLY A 18 19.19 -13.29 9.89
CA GLY A 18 19.28 -12.21 8.91
C GLY A 18 17.95 -11.49 8.70
N TYR A 19 18.00 -10.28 8.15
CA TYR A 19 16.80 -9.49 7.84
C TYR A 19 15.83 -10.26 6.92
N LEU A 20 16.34 -10.92 5.87
CA LEU A 20 15.48 -11.65 4.91
C LEU A 20 14.89 -12.96 5.46
N GLU A 21 15.44 -13.47 6.57
CA GLU A 21 14.98 -14.68 7.26
C GLU A 21 13.85 -14.35 8.25
N SER A 22 13.86 -13.14 8.81
CA SER A 22 12.86 -12.69 9.78
C SER A 22 11.49 -12.47 9.15
N GLY A 23 10.45 -13.04 9.74
CA GLY A 23 9.06 -12.80 9.29
C GLY A 23 8.60 -11.34 9.44
N TRP A 24 9.03 -10.67 10.51
CA TRP A 24 8.69 -9.25 10.74
C TRP A 24 9.43 -8.30 9.79
N CYS A 25 10.73 -8.54 9.54
CA CYS A 25 11.49 -7.73 8.59
C CYS A 25 11.02 -7.98 7.14
N PHE A 26 10.61 -9.21 6.84
CA PHE A 26 9.94 -9.55 5.58
C PHE A 26 8.62 -8.78 5.43
N CYS A 27 7.80 -8.69 6.48
CA CYS A 27 6.59 -7.84 6.49
C CYS A 27 6.91 -6.38 6.16
N GLU A 28 7.96 -5.83 6.78
CA GLU A 28 8.41 -4.47 6.51
C GLU A 28 8.84 -4.29 5.04
N LEU A 29 9.61 -5.24 4.49
CA LEU A 29 10.04 -5.23 3.10
C LEU A 29 8.85 -5.23 2.12
N GLU A 30 7.90 -6.15 2.30
CA GLU A 30 6.73 -6.26 1.42
C GLU A 30 5.84 -5.03 1.50
N THR A 31 5.57 -4.54 2.71
CA THR A 31 4.75 -3.33 2.88
C THR A 31 5.44 -2.09 2.30
N ALA A 32 6.77 -2.00 2.38
CA ALA A 32 7.54 -0.94 1.73
C ALA A 32 7.52 -1.05 0.20
N ARG A 33 7.60 -2.27 -0.36
CA ARG A 33 7.49 -2.52 -1.81
C ARG A 33 6.10 -2.14 -2.33
N LEU A 34 5.06 -2.62 -1.67
CA LEU A 34 3.66 -2.24 -1.91
C LEU A 34 3.40 -0.75 -1.64
N GLY A 35 4.29 -0.03 -0.97
CA GLY A 35 4.22 1.42 -0.77
C GLY A 35 5.11 2.24 -1.70
N ARG A 36 5.91 1.61 -2.59
CA ARG A 36 6.99 2.27 -3.35
C ARG A 36 7.92 3.09 -2.43
N GLN A 37 8.24 2.56 -1.25
CA GLN A 37 9.08 3.20 -0.24
C GLN A 37 10.46 2.54 -0.04
N LEU A 38 10.80 1.52 -0.83
CA LEU A 38 12.14 0.93 -0.77
C LEU A 38 13.19 1.92 -1.28
N SER A 39 14.29 2.05 -0.53
CA SER A 39 15.45 2.84 -0.94
C SER A 39 16.27 2.10 -2.00
N GLU A 40 17.10 2.84 -2.75
CA GLU A 40 18.06 2.26 -3.71
C GLU A 40 19.07 1.29 -3.04
N TYR A 41 19.35 1.50 -1.75
CA TYR A 41 20.22 0.62 -0.97
C TYR A 41 19.58 -0.73 -0.63
N SER A 42 18.26 -0.87 -0.83
CA SER A 42 17.53 -2.11 -0.59
C SER A 42 17.41 -2.99 -1.85
N LEU A 43 17.91 -2.54 -3.00
CA LEU A 43 17.70 -3.24 -4.29
C LEU A 43 18.38 -4.62 -4.31
N ASP A 44 19.53 -4.77 -3.64
CA ASP A 44 20.24 -6.05 -3.57
C ASP A 44 19.46 -7.08 -2.75
N ALA A 45 18.77 -6.65 -1.70
CA ALA A 45 17.88 -7.51 -0.93
C ALA A 45 16.67 -7.98 -1.76
N VAL A 46 16.11 -7.10 -2.60
CA VAL A 46 15.03 -7.46 -3.54
C VAL A 46 15.53 -8.49 -4.57
N ARG A 47 16.74 -8.30 -5.11
CA ARG A 47 17.37 -9.25 -6.04
C ARG A 47 17.64 -10.61 -5.37
N ALA A 48 18.06 -10.62 -4.12
CA ALA A 48 18.31 -11.85 -3.35
C ALA A 48 17.05 -12.70 -3.17
N LEU A 49 15.86 -12.09 -3.18
CA LEU A 49 14.57 -12.79 -3.20
C LEU A 49 14.13 -13.22 -4.61
N GLY A 50 14.99 -13.06 -5.63
CA GLY A 50 14.67 -13.39 -7.02
C GLY A 50 13.67 -12.43 -7.66
N ARG A 51 13.48 -11.23 -7.09
CA ARG A 51 12.50 -10.25 -7.58
C ARG A 51 13.17 -9.16 -8.41
N THR A 52 12.44 -8.63 -9.38
CA THR A 52 12.90 -7.48 -10.17
C THR A 52 12.72 -6.20 -9.36
N PRO A 53 13.76 -5.36 -9.21
CA PRO A 53 13.64 -4.11 -8.46
C PRO A 53 12.71 -3.09 -9.13
N GLU A 54 12.50 -3.20 -10.46
CA GLU A 54 11.56 -2.33 -11.19
C GLU A 54 10.09 -2.77 -11.05
N ALA A 55 9.81 -3.97 -10.51
CA ALA A 55 8.46 -4.35 -10.15
C ALA A 55 8.04 -3.54 -8.92
N ASP A 56 7.52 -2.35 -9.20
CA ASP A 56 7.01 -1.28 -8.33
C ASP A 56 5.92 -1.69 -7.31
N GLY A 57 5.72 -2.99 -7.13
CA GLY A 57 4.71 -3.58 -6.28
C GLY A 57 3.30 -3.34 -6.78
N SER A 58 3.10 -2.98 -8.05
CA SER A 58 1.77 -2.81 -8.65
C SER A 58 0.97 -4.10 -8.61
N LEU A 59 -0.31 -3.98 -8.28
CA LEU A 59 -1.32 -5.04 -8.28
C LEU A 59 -2.53 -4.53 -9.08
N ALA A 60 -2.35 -4.48 -10.40
CA ALA A 60 -3.30 -3.87 -11.34
C ALA A 60 -4.48 -4.78 -11.71
N SER A 61 -4.47 -6.06 -11.30
CA SER A 61 -5.57 -6.99 -11.54
C SER A 61 -5.81 -7.92 -10.34
N GLU A 62 -6.95 -8.62 -10.34
CA GLU A 62 -7.23 -9.66 -9.34
C GLU A 62 -6.25 -10.84 -9.46
N GLY A 63 -5.85 -11.19 -10.69
CA GLY A 63 -4.83 -12.22 -10.92
C GLY A 63 -3.46 -11.85 -10.33
N ASP A 64 -3.07 -10.57 -10.43
CA ASP A 64 -1.83 -10.10 -9.80
C ASP A 64 -1.87 -10.25 -8.27
N LEU A 65 -3.03 -9.95 -7.65
CA LEU A 65 -3.21 -10.12 -6.22
C LEU A 65 -3.15 -11.60 -5.82
N GLU A 66 -3.83 -12.48 -6.54
CA GLU A 66 -3.83 -13.92 -6.25
C GLU A 66 -2.43 -14.51 -6.37
N GLY A 67 -1.70 -14.18 -7.44
CA GLY A 67 -0.31 -14.58 -7.62
C GLY A 67 0.61 -14.04 -6.52
N PHE A 68 0.40 -12.78 -6.11
CA PHE A 68 1.12 -12.18 -4.99
C PHE A 68 0.83 -12.90 -3.66
N ILE A 69 -0.43 -13.19 -3.35
CA ILE A 69 -0.82 -13.91 -2.12
C ILE A 69 -0.22 -15.31 -2.10
N SER A 70 -0.27 -16.05 -3.21
CA SER A 70 0.32 -17.39 -3.28
C SER A 70 1.85 -17.36 -3.05
N THR A 71 2.54 -16.40 -3.65
CA THR A 71 3.98 -16.21 -3.43
C THR A 71 4.28 -15.82 -1.98
N LEU A 72 3.46 -14.94 -1.41
CA LEU A 72 3.57 -14.50 -0.02
C LEU A 72 3.43 -15.67 0.96
N GLU A 73 2.44 -16.54 0.76
CA GLU A 73 2.20 -17.70 1.62
C GLU A 73 3.40 -18.66 1.60
N ALA A 74 3.92 -18.98 0.40
CA ALA A 74 5.10 -19.83 0.25
C ALA A 74 6.36 -19.24 0.92
N GLU A 75 6.55 -17.92 0.85
CA GLU A 75 7.68 -17.27 1.50
C GLU A 75 7.52 -17.22 3.03
N LEU A 76 6.31 -16.97 3.54
CA LEU A 76 6.03 -16.91 4.99
C LEU A 76 6.30 -18.23 5.69
N GLU A 77 6.06 -19.36 5.03
CA GLU A 77 6.36 -20.71 5.55
C GLU A 77 7.85 -20.91 5.85
N GLN A 78 8.72 -20.19 5.15
CA GLN A 78 10.18 -20.29 5.31
C GLN A 78 10.74 -19.24 6.29
N LYS A 79 9.91 -18.32 6.82
CA LYS A 79 10.38 -17.24 7.69
C LYS A 79 10.44 -17.66 9.15
N VAL A 80 11.43 -17.09 9.84
CA VAL A 80 11.64 -17.25 11.27
C VAL A 80 10.78 -16.26 12.04
N PHE A 81 9.99 -16.78 12.97
CA PHE A 81 9.24 -16.00 13.94
C PHE A 81 9.65 -16.42 15.35
N HIS A 82 9.79 -15.44 16.25
CA HIS A 82 9.99 -15.74 17.66
C HIS A 82 8.72 -16.36 18.27
N PHE A 83 7.55 -15.82 17.92
CA PHE A 83 6.25 -16.42 18.23
C PHE A 83 5.58 -16.89 16.93
N PRO A 84 5.31 -18.19 16.75
CA PRO A 84 4.70 -18.70 15.51
C PRO A 84 3.35 -18.05 15.15
N SER A 85 2.60 -17.59 16.16
CA SER A 85 1.34 -16.86 15.99
C SER A 85 1.49 -15.51 15.27
N ASP A 86 2.69 -14.91 15.27
CA ASP A 86 2.95 -13.64 14.60
C ASP A 86 2.83 -13.76 13.08
N SER A 87 2.96 -14.97 12.53
CA SER A 87 2.79 -15.22 11.10
C SER A 87 1.39 -14.82 10.59
N ASP A 88 0.36 -15.03 11.39
CA ASP A 88 -1.02 -14.62 11.07
C ASP A 88 -1.17 -13.10 11.06
N ALA A 89 -0.52 -12.42 12.01
CA ALA A 89 -0.51 -10.96 12.08
C ALA A 89 0.23 -10.36 10.87
N VAL A 90 1.40 -10.90 10.53
CA VAL A 90 2.17 -10.49 9.35
C VAL A 90 1.37 -10.71 8.07
N ARG A 91 0.73 -11.88 7.91
CA ARG A 91 -0.14 -12.17 6.76
C ARG A 91 -1.26 -11.14 6.64
N GLY A 92 -1.95 -10.85 7.75
CA GLY A 92 -3.02 -9.86 7.78
C GLY A 92 -2.55 -8.45 7.41
N ILE A 93 -1.40 -8.02 7.91
CA ILE A 93 -0.81 -6.71 7.59
C ILE A 93 -0.49 -6.62 6.09
N ILE A 94 0.21 -7.62 5.53
CA ILE A 94 0.60 -7.58 4.11
C ILE A 94 -0.64 -7.63 3.21
N HIS A 95 -1.64 -8.46 3.53
CA HIS A 95 -2.90 -8.52 2.77
C HIS A 95 -3.63 -7.17 2.78
N ALA A 96 -3.70 -6.49 3.93
CA ALA A 96 -4.32 -5.17 4.02
C ALA A 96 -3.58 -4.13 3.14
N PHE A 97 -2.24 -4.19 3.12
CA PHE A 97 -1.42 -3.33 2.26
C PHE A 97 -1.57 -3.66 0.78
N ALA A 98 -1.72 -4.92 0.41
CA ALA A 98 -1.95 -5.34 -0.96
C ALA A 98 -3.27 -4.77 -1.50
N LEU A 99 -4.35 -4.83 -0.72
CA LEU A 99 -5.63 -4.21 -1.08
C LEU A 99 -5.51 -2.68 -1.19
N LYS A 100 -4.78 -2.04 -0.26
CA LYS A 100 -4.49 -0.60 -0.32
C LYS A 100 -3.73 -0.22 -1.61
N ARG A 101 -2.77 -1.05 -2.03
CA ARG A 101 -2.03 -0.89 -3.28
C ARG A 101 -2.96 -1.01 -4.49
N MET A 102 -3.83 -2.03 -4.55
CA MET A 102 -4.81 -2.15 -5.63
C MET A 102 -5.74 -0.94 -5.73
N VAL A 103 -6.20 -0.39 -4.60
CA VAL A 103 -6.99 0.87 -4.60
C VAL A 103 -6.21 1.99 -5.27
N LEU A 104 -4.92 2.14 -4.93
CA LEU A 104 -4.09 3.19 -5.52
C LEU A 104 -3.84 2.96 -7.01
N ASP A 105 -3.51 1.74 -7.42
CA ASP A 105 -3.22 1.43 -8.83
C ASP A 105 -4.47 1.62 -9.70
N ALA A 106 -5.64 1.21 -9.21
CA ALA A 106 -6.92 1.44 -9.88
C ALA A 106 -7.20 2.95 -10.05
N ILE A 107 -6.89 3.79 -9.05
CA ILE A 107 -7.03 5.25 -9.17
C ILE A 107 -6.00 5.83 -10.15
N GLU A 108 -4.75 5.36 -10.10
CA GLU A 108 -3.66 5.85 -10.94
C GLU A 108 -3.87 5.50 -12.42
N GLY A 109 -4.39 4.29 -12.69
CA GLY A 109 -4.75 3.78 -14.02
C GLY A 109 -6.15 4.19 -14.49
N GLY A 110 -7.00 4.72 -13.59
CA GLY A 110 -8.36 5.15 -13.91
C GLY A 110 -9.39 4.02 -14.02
N ASP A 111 -9.06 2.81 -13.55
CA ASP A 111 -9.96 1.65 -13.56
C ASP A 111 -10.98 1.72 -12.42
N THR A 112 -12.15 2.28 -12.70
CA THR A 112 -13.22 2.42 -11.72
C THR A 112 -13.92 1.10 -11.39
N ALA A 113 -13.85 0.12 -12.29
CA ALA A 113 -14.45 -1.20 -12.09
C ALA A 113 -13.63 -1.97 -11.07
N GLN A 114 -12.30 -2.01 -11.25
CA GLN A 114 -11.38 -2.59 -10.29
C GLN A 114 -11.46 -1.87 -8.95
N LEU A 115 -11.49 -0.53 -8.95
CA LEU A 115 -11.65 0.25 -7.72
C LEU A 115 -12.91 -0.19 -6.96
N SER A 116 -14.04 -0.34 -7.64
CA SER A 116 -15.29 -0.78 -7.02
C SER A 116 -15.20 -2.21 -6.46
N SER A 117 -14.57 -3.14 -7.19
CA SER A 117 -14.34 -4.52 -6.71
C SER A 117 -13.51 -4.53 -5.42
N VAL A 118 -12.38 -3.84 -5.40
CA VAL A 118 -11.46 -3.81 -4.25
C VAL A 118 -12.12 -3.15 -3.04
N ILE A 119 -12.90 -2.09 -3.25
CA ILE A 119 -13.65 -1.41 -2.19
C ILE A 119 -14.71 -2.34 -1.58
N ALA A 120 -15.47 -3.07 -2.39
CA ALA A 120 -16.43 -4.05 -1.90
C ALA A 120 -15.76 -5.12 -1.03
N ARG A 121 -14.56 -5.58 -1.41
CA ARG A 121 -13.76 -6.53 -0.62
C ARG A 121 -13.27 -5.96 0.70
N LEU A 122 -12.92 -4.67 0.74
CA LEU A 122 -12.56 -3.96 1.97
C LEU A 122 -13.78 -3.78 2.88
N GLN A 123 -14.95 -3.45 2.33
CA GLN A 123 -16.20 -3.32 3.09
C GLN A 123 -16.62 -4.65 3.72
N ALA A 124 -16.52 -5.76 2.98
CA ALA A 124 -16.81 -7.09 3.48
C ALA A 124 -15.94 -7.49 4.69
N ARG A 125 -14.75 -6.89 4.82
CA ARG A 125 -13.80 -7.08 5.94
C ARG A 125 -13.87 -5.97 6.99
N GLN A 126 -14.77 -5.00 6.84
CA GLN A 126 -14.86 -3.81 7.68
C GLN A 126 -13.54 -2.99 7.72
N LEU A 127 -12.76 -3.04 6.64
CA LEU A 127 -11.48 -2.35 6.49
C LEU A 127 -11.54 -1.15 5.53
N ALA A 128 -12.70 -0.85 4.93
CA ALA A 128 -12.83 0.23 3.93
C ALA A 128 -12.43 1.59 4.51
N GLN A 129 -13.17 2.11 5.49
CA GLN A 129 -12.89 3.41 6.08
C GLN A 129 -11.44 3.57 6.58
N PRO A 130 -10.88 2.67 7.42
CA PRO A 130 -9.52 2.83 7.90
C PRO A 130 -8.48 2.75 6.78
N THR A 131 -8.76 2.05 5.68
CA THR A 131 -7.85 2.00 4.52
C THR A 131 -7.93 3.29 3.69
N LEU A 132 -9.14 3.85 3.52
CA LEU A 132 -9.37 5.04 2.72
C LEU A 132 -8.91 6.34 3.38
N GLU A 133 -8.80 6.37 4.71
CA GLU A 133 -8.25 7.50 5.44
C GLU A 133 -6.72 7.43 5.58
N GLN A 134 -6.12 6.27 5.28
CA GLN A 134 -4.69 6.11 5.40
C GLN A 134 -3.95 6.87 4.31
N PRO A 135 -2.84 7.53 4.67
CA PRO A 135 -1.94 8.15 3.71
C PRO A 135 -1.26 7.10 2.82
N VAL A 136 -1.12 7.42 1.52
CA VAL A 136 -0.58 6.54 0.48
C VAL A 136 0.80 6.98 -0.04
N ASN A 137 1.30 8.15 0.39
CA ASN A 137 2.59 8.66 -0.05
C ASN A 137 3.23 9.58 1.00
N ARG A 138 4.43 10.09 0.69
CA ARG A 138 5.20 10.99 1.57
C ARG A 138 4.54 12.35 1.81
N ALA A 139 3.63 12.80 0.94
CA ALA A 139 2.87 14.02 1.15
C ALA A 139 1.69 13.81 2.12
N LEU A 140 1.51 12.60 2.66
CA LEU A 140 0.36 12.18 3.45
C LEU A 140 -0.98 12.33 2.70
N ASP A 141 -0.94 12.22 1.37
CA ASP A 141 -2.17 12.20 0.57
C ASP A 141 -2.96 10.93 0.89
N THR A 142 -4.28 11.05 0.99
CA THR A 142 -5.19 9.89 0.99
C THR A 142 -5.53 9.45 -0.44
N PRO A 143 -6.13 8.26 -0.67
CA PRO A 143 -6.65 7.88 -1.99
C PRO A 143 -7.52 8.97 -2.64
N LEU A 144 -8.33 9.69 -1.84
CA LEU A 144 -9.17 10.77 -2.34
C LEU A 144 -8.36 11.97 -2.88
N HIS A 145 -7.24 12.32 -2.24
CA HIS A 145 -6.33 13.35 -2.78
C HIS A 145 -5.78 12.93 -4.15
N VAL A 146 -5.41 11.66 -4.31
CA VAL A 146 -4.90 11.13 -5.57
C VAL A 146 -5.98 11.17 -6.66
N ALA A 147 -7.19 10.71 -6.36
CA ALA A 147 -8.31 10.70 -7.32
C ALA A 147 -8.67 12.12 -7.80
N VAL A 148 -8.77 13.08 -6.87
CA VAL A 148 -9.09 14.49 -7.20
C VAL A 148 -7.96 15.15 -8.00
N ARG A 149 -6.70 14.88 -7.65
CA ARG A 149 -5.53 15.37 -8.40
C ARG A 149 -5.48 14.82 -9.82
N LYS A 150 -5.87 13.55 -10.02
CA LYS A 150 -5.99 12.91 -11.33
C LYS A 150 -7.19 13.40 -12.13
N GLY A 151 -8.11 14.16 -11.51
CA GLY A 151 -9.34 14.62 -12.15
C GLY A 151 -10.37 13.50 -12.37
N ASN A 152 -10.20 12.35 -11.73
CA ASN A 152 -11.09 11.21 -11.87
C ASN A 152 -12.32 11.39 -10.98
N VAL A 153 -13.37 11.99 -11.54
CA VAL A 153 -14.64 12.28 -10.85
C VAL A 153 -15.33 11.00 -10.37
N VAL A 154 -15.28 9.94 -11.17
CA VAL A 154 -15.94 8.67 -10.85
C VAL A 154 -15.23 7.99 -9.68
N ALA A 155 -13.90 7.93 -9.70
CA ALA A 155 -13.13 7.40 -8.57
C ALA A 155 -13.33 8.23 -7.29
N ALA A 156 -13.32 9.57 -7.39
CA ALA A 156 -13.59 10.43 -6.24
C ALA A 156 -14.97 10.17 -5.64
N LYS A 157 -16.00 10.01 -6.50
CA LYS A 157 -17.35 9.66 -6.06
C LYS A 157 -17.41 8.29 -5.37
N ILE A 158 -16.81 7.25 -5.98
CA ILE A 158 -16.76 5.90 -5.39
C ILE A 158 -16.13 5.96 -3.98
N LEU A 159 -15.00 6.68 -3.84
CA LEU A 159 -14.33 6.82 -2.55
C LEU A 159 -15.19 7.53 -1.50
N LEU A 160 -15.88 8.61 -1.87
CA LEU A 160 -16.79 9.35 -0.99
C LEU A 160 -17.99 8.50 -0.57
N ASP A 161 -18.65 7.85 -1.53
CA ASP A 161 -19.78 6.94 -1.30
C ASP A 161 -19.38 5.76 -0.39
N SER A 162 -18.08 5.43 -0.37
CA SER A 162 -17.49 4.37 0.46
C SER A 162 -16.96 4.85 1.80
N GLY A 163 -17.22 6.11 2.19
CA GLY A 163 -16.88 6.66 3.49
C GLY A 163 -15.51 7.32 3.59
N ALA A 164 -14.85 7.66 2.47
CA ALA A 164 -13.62 8.45 2.52
C ALA A 164 -13.93 9.87 3.05
N ASN A 165 -13.11 10.35 3.99
CA ASN A 165 -13.31 11.67 4.60
C ASN A 165 -12.80 12.82 3.68
N PRO A 166 -13.66 13.71 3.18
CA PRO A 166 -13.26 14.83 2.32
C PRO A 166 -12.55 15.97 3.08
N ALA A 167 -12.56 15.96 4.41
CA ALA A 167 -11.90 16.97 5.24
C ALA A 167 -10.51 16.53 5.74
N ARG A 168 -10.03 15.34 5.33
CA ARG A 168 -8.72 14.84 5.76
C ARG A 168 -7.62 15.71 5.17
N ARG A 169 -6.71 16.20 6.03
CA ARG A 169 -5.58 17.02 5.60
C ARG A 169 -4.33 16.18 5.35
N ASN A 170 -3.61 16.49 4.28
CA ASN A 170 -2.29 15.93 4.00
C ASN A 170 -1.18 16.71 4.76
N MET A 171 0.09 16.42 4.47
CA MET A 171 1.25 17.04 5.14
C MET A 171 1.30 18.57 5.00
N ARG A 172 0.75 19.11 3.90
CA ARG A 172 0.71 20.55 3.62
C ARG A 172 -0.48 21.24 4.28
N GLY A 173 -1.39 20.49 4.90
CA GLY A 173 -2.65 21.00 5.41
C GLY A 173 -3.76 21.09 4.36
N ASP A 174 -3.50 20.63 3.12
CA ASP A 174 -4.48 20.60 2.03
C ASP A 174 -5.50 19.49 2.30
N VAL A 175 -6.78 19.77 2.09
CA VAL A 175 -7.81 18.72 1.91
C VAL A 175 -7.79 18.22 0.44
N PRO A 176 -8.45 17.10 0.09
CA PRO A 176 -8.36 16.51 -1.26
C PRO A 176 -8.65 17.46 -2.42
N HIS A 177 -9.59 18.38 -2.23
CA HIS A 177 -9.98 19.37 -3.23
C HIS A 177 -9.09 20.64 -3.25
N GLN A 178 -8.00 20.67 -2.49
CA GLN A 178 -7.07 21.80 -2.40
C GLN A 178 -5.67 21.49 -2.96
N CYS A 179 -4.95 22.55 -3.30
CA CYS A 179 -3.53 22.54 -3.64
C CYS A 179 -2.93 23.86 -3.15
N PHE A 180 -2.00 23.80 -2.19
CA PHE A 180 -1.47 25.00 -1.52
C PHE A 180 -2.57 25.86 -0.86
N MET A 181 -3.52 25.22 -0.20
CA MET A 181 -4.71 25.79 0.46
C MET A 181 -5.71 26.46 -0.48
N PHE A 182 -5.45 26.50 -1.78
CA PHE A 182 -6.38 26.99 -2.79
C PHE A 182 -7.24 25.86 -3.36
N PRO A 183 -8.54 26.09 -3.64
CA PRO A 183 -9.38 25.11 -4.33
C PRO A 183 -8.78 24.73 -5.68
N ARG A 184 -8.79 23.43 -6.00
CA ARG A 184 -8.40 22.94 -7.32
C ARG A 184 -9.45 23.30 -8.36
N CYS A 185 -9.01 23.63 -9.56
CA CYS A 185 -9.90 23.92 -10.68
C CYS A 185 -10.44 22.67 -11.40
N SER A 186 -10.25 21.45 -10.87
CA SER A 186 -10.69 20.20 -11.52
C SER A 186 -12.17 19.90 -11.25
N ARG A 187 -12.83 19.22 -12.19
CA ARG A 187 -14.22 18.76 -12.00
C ARG A 187 -14.39 17.83 -10.79
N ALA A 188 -13.35 17.07 -10.45
CA ALA A 188 -13.36 16.18 -9.29
C ALA A 188 -13.22 16.93 -7.95
N ALA A 189 -12.82 18.20 -7.96
CA ALA A 189 -12.67 19.05 -6.79
C ALA A 189 -13.88 19.95 -6.52
N ARG A 190 -14.89 19.90 -7.39
CA ARG A 190 -16.11 20.72 -7.32
C ARG A 190 -17.30 19.89 -6.86
#